data_AF-A0A0D9WYN8-F1
#
_entry.id   AF-A0A0D9WYN8-F1
#
_cell.length_a   1.000
_cell.length_b   1.000
_cell.length_c   1.000
_cell.angle_alpha   90.00
_cell.angle_beta   90.00
_cell.angle_gamma   90.00
#
_symmetry.space_group_name_H-M   'P 1'
#
loop_
_entity.id
_entity.type
_entity.pdbx_description
1 polymer ?
#
loop_
_entity_poly.entity_id
_entity_poly.type
_entity_poly.pdbx_seq_one_letter_code
_entity_poly.pdbx_strand_id
1 'polypeptide(L)'
;MSSSRGAGVCGRAAAMDEHHGTEVESAVQALEALEGLPDPTNSSLIEGSWQLIFTTRPGSASPIQRTFVGVDSFKIFQEVYLRTDDPRVVNVVRFSESIGELKVEAEATIEDGKRILFRFDRAAFNFKFLPFKVPYPVPFRLLGDEAKGWLDTTYLSRTGNIRISRGNKGTTFVLQKSADQRQMLLSAISAGTGVKEAIDDLASSRQGIEADLNTLAGEWQLLWSSETEGESWSSVASAGLKGVQIMKEDGQVKNLVKPLPGVNFNASGNICKNRDGNNFNLSINEGAIQAGGLQFPLDARGEFVMEILYIDNKIRISNVNQHKLVHLRIANRI
;
A
#
# COMPACT_ATOMS: atom_id res chain seq x y z
N MET A 1 58.84 0.34 7.46
CA MET A 1 58.16 0.60 8.74
C MET A 1 57.17 1.74 8.53
N SER A 2 55.90 1.42 8.30
CA SER A 2 54.81 2.39 8.21
C SER A 2 53.75 1.93 9.22
N SER A 3 53.51 2.78 10.21
CA SER A 3 52.44 2.66 11.20
C SER A 3 51.74 4.02 11.24
N SER A 4 50.46 4.06 10.90
CA SER A 4 49.51 4.99 11.50
C SER A 4 48.08 4.47 11.26
N ARG A 5 47.48 3.97 12.35
CA ARG A 5 46.32 4.54 13.05
C ARG A 5 44.97 4.25 12.38
N GLY A 6 44.29 3.26 12.95
CA GLY A 6 42.86 3.07 12.77
C GLY A 6 42.06 4.22 13.38
N ALA A 7 40.94 4.51 12.76
CA ALA A 7 39.84 5.26 13.35
C ALA A 7 38.64 4.29 13.39
N GLY A 8 38.23 3.94 14.60
CA GLY A 8 37.04 3.13 14.84
C GLY A 8 35.79 3.90 14.45
N VAL A 9 34.89 3.21 13.74
CA VAL A 9 33.49 3.59 13.61
C VAL A 9 32.69 2.33 13.96
N CYS A 10 32.62 2.02 15.25
CA CYS A 10 31.68 1.06 15.82
C CYS A 10 30.85 1.83 16.85
N GLY A 11 29.55 2.00 16.61
CA GLY A 11 28.66 2.59 17.62
C GLY A 11 27.34 3.22 17.16
N ARG A 12 27.12 3.54 15.87
CA ARG A 12 25.86 4.16 15.43
C ARG A 12 24.88 3.24 14.70
N ALA A 13 25.37 2.28 13.92
CA ALA A 13 24.50 1.35 13.19
C ALA A 13 23.81 0.30 14.09
N ALA A 14 24.47 -0.13 15.18
CA ALA A 14 23.91 -1.11 16.11
C ALA A 14 22.77 -0.53 16.99
N ALA A 15 22.88 0.73 17.40
CA ALA A 15 21.88 1.38 18.26
C ALA A 15 20.58 1.75 17.51
N MET A 16 20.65 2.02 16.20
CA MET A 16 19.46 2.29 15.39
C MET A 16 18.65 1.00 15.11
N ASP A 17 19.29 -0.17 15.07
CA ASP A 17 18.60 -1.45 14.81
C ASP A 17 17.81 -1.94 16.05
N GLU A 18 18.36 -1.74 17.26
CA GLU A 18 17.71 -2.14 18.52
C GLU A 18 16.47 -1.29 18.85
N HIS A 19 16.49 0.01 18.52
CA HIS A 19 15.35 0.92 18.74
C HIS A 19 14.16 0.61 17.81
N HIS A 20 14.40 0.30 16.54
CA HIS A 20 13.31 -0.06 15.62
C HIS A 20 12.67 -1.42 15.99
N GLY A 21 13.46 -2.39 16.46
CA GLY A 21 12.93 -3.68 16.91
C GLY A 21 11.98 -3.56 18.11
N THR A 22 12.26 -2.65 19.04
CA THR A 22 11.44 -2.41 20.23
C THR A 22 10.12 -1.71 19.92
N GLU A 23 10.11 -0.77 18.97
CA GLU A 23 8.88 -0.12 18.50
C GLU A 23 7.95 -1.09 17.76
N VAL A 24 8.49 -1.94 16.88
CA VAL A 24 7.69 -2.92 16.15
C VAL A 24 7.11 -3.97 17.09
N GLU A 25 7.86 -4.47 18.07
CA GLU A 25 7.30 -5.44 19.04
C GLU A 25 6.22 -4.79 19.91
N SER A 26 6.36 -3.51 20.27
CA SER A 26 5.31 -2.76 20.97
C SER A 26 4.03 -2.64 20.13
N ALA A 27 4.17 -2.37 18.83
CA ALA A 27 3.05 -2.33 17.90
C ALA A 27 2.39 -3.72 17.71
N VAL A 28 3.20 -4.78 17.64
CA VAL A 28 2.72 -6.17 17.60
C VAL A 28 1.88 -6.49 18.84
N GLN A 29 2.39 -6.17 20.03
CA GLN A 29 1.67 -6.37 21.30
C GLN A 29 0.36 -5.59 21.33
N ALA A 30 0.36 -4.34 20.87
CA ALA A 30 -0.85 -3.53 20.78
C ALA A 30 -1.90 -4.15 19.83
N LEU A 31 -1.48 -4.67 18.68
CA LEU A 31 -2.39 -5.33 17.73
C LEU A 31 -2.92 -6.66 18.28
N GLU A 32 -2.08 -7.48 18.92
CA GLU A 32 -2.49 -8.71 19.57
C GLU A 32 -3.50 -8.43 20.72
N ALA A 33 -3.31 -7.35 21.48
CA ALA A 33 -4.23 -6.91 22.54
C ALA A 33 -5.57 -6.35 22.03
N LEU A 34 -5.59 -5.76 20.83
CA LEU A 34 -6.84 -5.29 20.18
C LEU A 34 -7.71 -6.42 19.63
N GLU A 35 -7.20 -7.66 19.66
CA GLU A 35 -7.82 -8.86 19.15
C GLU A 35 -8.23 -8.76 17.66
N GLY A 36 -7.54 -9.54 16.84
CA GLY A 36 -7.87 -9.72 15.43
C GLY A 36 -9.14 -10.56 15.23
N LEU A 37 -9.21 -11.29 14.12
CA LEU A 37 -10.23 -12.33 13.96
C LEU A 37 -10.00 -13.45 14.98
N PRO A 38 -11.05 -13.97 15.65
CA PRO A 38 -10.91 -14.96 16.74
C PRO A 38 -10.46 -16.34 16.25
N ASP A 39 -10.88 -16.73 15.05
CA ASP A 39 -10.54 -17.99 14.39
C ASP A 39 -9.94 -17.69 13.00
N PRO A 40 -8.68 -17.20 12.96
CA PRO A 40 -8.07 -16.75 11.72
C PRO A 40 -7.88 -17.88 10.71
N THR A 41 -7.56 -19.11 11.13
CA THR A 41 -7.29 -20.20 10.17
C THR A 41 -8.55 -20.73 9.48
N ASN A 42 -9.73 -20.59 10.10
CA ASN A 42 -11.00 -20.91 9.45
C ASN A 42 -11.59 -19.76 8.63
N SER A 43 -10.96 -18.57 8.62
CA SER A 43 -11.36 -17.46 7.77
C SER A 43 -10.80 -17.59 6.36
N SER A 44 -11.56 -17.21 5.32
CA SER A 44 -11.02 -17.09 3.96
C SER A 44 -9.98 -15.97 3.82
N LEU A 45 -9.95 -15.03 4.78
CA LEU A 45 -9.03 -13.89 4.77
C LEU A 45 -7.57 -14.30 4.99
N ILE A 46 -7.31 -15.48 5.56
CA ILE A 46 -5.95 -15.98 5.78
C ILE A 46 -5.27 -16.45 4.49
N GLU A 47 -6.04 -16.85 3.47
CA GLU A 47 -5.48 -17.41 2.24
C GLU A 47 -4.81 -16.35 1.37
N GLY A 48 -3.90 -16.76 0.47
CA GLY A 48 -3.24 -15.90 -0.51
C GLY A 48 -1.80 -15.52 -0.14
N SER A 49 -1.25 -14.54 -0.87
CA SER A 49 0.18 -14.18 -0.81
C SER A 49 0.48 -13.07 0.19
N TRP A 50 1.25 -13.38 1.22
CA TRP A 50 1.62 -12.47 2.30
C TRP A 50 3.09 -12.05 2.20
N GLN A 51 3.36 -10.79 1.92
CA GLN A 51 4.71 -10.23 1.94
C GLN A 51 5.19 -10.07 3.39
N LEU A 52 6.39 -10.56 3.70
CA LEU A 52 7.04 -10.33 4.99
C LEU A 52 7.51 -8.87 5.07
N ILE A 53 7.03 -8.14 6.08
CA ILE A 53 7.43 -6.76 6.35
C ILE A 53 8.32 -6.63 7.59
N PHE A 54 8.25 -7.58 8.52
CA PHE A 54 9.15 -7.64 9.67
C PHE A 54 9.32 -9.08 10.21
N THR A 55 10.51 -9.39 10.74
CA THR A 55 10.75 -10.62 11.51
C THR A 55 11.81 -10.44 12.60
N THR A 56 11.64 -11.10 13.74
CA THR A 56 12.64 -11.12 14.82
C THR A 56 13.86 -11.99 14.53
N ARG A 57 13.84 -12.79 13.45
CA ARG A 57 14.98 -13.62 13.02
C ARG A 57 15.16 -13.57 11.50
N PRO A 58 15.88 -12.57 10.97
CA PRO A 58 16.13 -12.41 9.54
C PRO A 58 16.69 -13.68 8.89
N GLY A 59 17.65 -14.33 9.55
CA GLY A 59 18.29 -15.57 9.07
C GLY A 59 17.41 -16.83 9.10
N SER A 60 16.23 -16.78 9.72
CA SER A 60 15.25 -17.88 9.68
C SER A 60 14.22 -17.74 8.56
N ALA A 61 14.15 -16.56 7.91
CA ALA A 61 13.22 -16.29 6.83
C ALA A 61 13.65 -16.94 5.50
N SER A 62 14.95 -17.20 5.29
CA SER A 62 15.48 -18.14 4.30
C SER A 62 17.02 -18.26 4.41
N PRO A 63 17.62 -19.47 4.39
CA PRO A 63 19.07 -19.68 4.32
C PRO A 63 19.79 -19.00 3.14
N ILE A 64 19.06 -18.54 2.13
CA ILE A 64 19.59 -18.04 0.84
C ILE A 64 19.99 -16.56 0.85
N GLN A 65 19.66 -15.82 1.91
CA GLN A 65 20.12 -14.42 2.05
C GLN A 65 21.64 -14.27 1.96
N ARG A 66 22.41 -15.35 2.17
CA ARG A 66 23.88 -15.35 2.09
C ARG A 66 24.47 -15.74 0.73
N THR A 67 23.69 -16.27 -0.22
CA THR A 67 24.24 -16.90 -1.43
C THR A 67 24.26 -15.99 -2.66
N PHE A 68 23.43 -14.95 -2.74
CA PHE A 68 23.32 -14.09 -3.91
C PHE A 68 23.85 -12.68 -3.63
N VAL A 69 25.17 -12.50 -3.79
CA VAL A 69 25.82 -11.19 -3.91
C VAL A 69 25.41 -10.56 -5.24
N GLY A 70 24.78 -9.37 -5.20
CA GLY A 70 24.48 -8.56 -6.40
C GLY A 70 23.00 -8.45 -6.81
N VAL A 71 22.04 -8.83 -5.96
CA VAL A 71 20.61 -8.60 -6.21
C VAL A 71 20.13 -7.40 -5.39
N ASP A 72 19.48 -6.43 -6.04
CA ASP A 72 19.15 -5.11 -5.47
C ASP A 72 18.14 -5.12 -4.31
N SER A 73 17.39 -6.22 -4.11
CA SER A 73 16.65 -6.53 -2.87
C SER A 73 15.85 -7.83 -3.06
N PHE A 74 15.78 -8.67 -2.02
CA PHE A 74 14.90 -9.85 -2.03
C PHE A 74 13.55 -9.51 -1.41
N LYS A 75 12.45 -9.91 -2.05
CA LYS A 75 11.12 -9.87 -1.44
C LYS A 75 10.75 -11.26 -0.94
N ILE A 76 10.38 -11.37 0.32
CA ILE A 76 9.98 -12.63 0.94
C ILE A 76 8.46 -12.64 1.06
N PHE A 77 7.83 -13.71 0.59
CA PHE A 77 6.40 -13.93 0.72
C PHE A 77 6.14 -15.28 1.40
N GLN A 78 4.97 -15.39 2.01
CA GLN A 78 4.38 -16.64 2.45
C GLN A 78 2.99 -16.75 1.82
N GLU A 79 2.82 -17.69 0.90
CA GLU A 79 1.52 -18.03 0.35
C GLU A 79 0.85 -19.06 1.27
N VAL A 80 -0.43 -18.86 1.58
CA VAL A 80 -1.21 -19.76 2.44
C VAL A 80 -2.46 -20.22 1.70
N TYR A 81 -2.66 -21.53 1.63
CA TYR A 81 -3.83 -22.18 1.05
C TYR A 81 -4.25 -23.30 1.99
N LEU A 82 -5.33 -23.11 2.75
CA LEU A 82 -5.79 -24.08 3.76
C LEU A 82 -7.10 -24.78 3.35
N ARG A 83 -7.77 -24.26 2.32
CA ARG A 83 -9.11 -24.65 1.90
C ARG A 83 -9.12 -25.32 0.52
N THR A 84 -8.06 -26.07 0.23
CA THR A 84 -7.86 -26.83 -1.01
C THR A 84 -7.75 -28.32 -0.70
N ASP A 85 -7.82 -29.19 -1.71
CA ASP A 85 -7.60 -30.64 -1.54
C ASP A 85 -6.13 -30.98 -1.18
N ASP A 86 -5.21 -30.02 -1.35
CA ASP A 86 -3.79 -30.11 -0.97
C ASP A 86 -3.40 -28.82 -0.23
N PRO A 87 -3.75 -28.70 1.08
CA PRO A 87 -3.46 -27.52 1.87
C PRO A 87 -1.95 -27.28 2.00
N ARG A 88 -1.50 -26.05 1.76
CA ARG A 88 -0.08 -25.69 1.74
C ARG A 88 0.22 -24.33 2.37
N VAL A 89 1.40 -24.26 2.99
CA VAL A 89 2.11 -23.02 3.28
C VAL A 89 3.37 -22.99 2.41
N VAL A 90 3.51 -21.95 1.59
CA VAL A 90 4.61 -21.84 0.62
C VAL A 90 5.44 -20.60 0.94
N ASN A 91 6.69 -20.80 1.32
CA ASN A 91 7.63 -19.70 1.47
C ASN A 91 8.27 -19.39 0.12
N VAL A 92 8.18 -18.13 -0.31
CA VAL A 92 8.68 -17.67 -1.60
C VAL A 92 9.73 -16.59 -1.37
N VAL A 93 10.93 -16.81 -1.92
CA VAL A 93 11.96 -15.78 -2.00
C VAL A 93 12.03 -15.32 -3.44
N ARG A 94 11.54 -14.11 -3.71
CA ARG A 94 11.61 -13.50 -5.04
C ARG A 94 12.91 -12.73 -5.16
N PHE A 95 13.73 -13.12 -6.14
CA PHE A 95 15.02 -12.49 -6.42
C PHE A 95 14.81 -11.16 -7.14
N SER A 96 14.02 -11.18 -8.22
CA SER A 96 13.51 -10.00 -8.92
C SER A 96 12.42 -10.45 -9.90
N GLU A 97 11.70 -9.49 -10.49
CA GLU A 97 10.70 -9.79 -11.53
C GLU A 97 11.34 -10.36 -12.80
N SER A 98 12.62 -10.07 -13.07
CA SER A 98 13.37 -10.53 -14.25
C SER A 98 14.15 -11.83 -14.05
N ILE A 99 14.52 -12.16 -12.80
CA ILE A 99 15.33 -13.35 -12.50
C ILE A 99 14.42 -14.53 -12.16
N GLY A 100 13.46 -14.34 -11.25
CA GLY A 100 12.59 -15.39 -10.75
C GLY A 100 12.59 -15.53 -9.23
N GLU A 101 12.31 -16.74 -8.76
CA GLU A 101 12.00 -17.02 -7.35
C GLU A 101 12.44 -18.42 -6.90
N LEU A 102 12.67 -18.59 -5.60
CA LEU A 102 12.66 -19.89 -4.94
C LEU A 102 11.31 -20.09 -4.25
N LYS A 103 10.69 -21.24 -4.47
CA LYS A 103 9.52 -21.69 -3.71
C LYS A 103 9.90 -22.89 -2.86
N VAL A 104 9.54 -22.83 -1.57
CA VAL A 104 9.65 -23.93 -0.60
C VAL A 104 8.25 -24.20 -0.08
N GLU A 105 7.69 -25.34 -0.45
CA GLU A 105 6.31 -25.71 -0.15
C GLU A 105 6.28 -26.68 1.03
N ALA A 106 5.29 -26.49 1.90
CA ALA A 106 4.97 -27.39 2.98
C ALA A 106 3.50 -27.78 2.93
N GLU A 107 3.24 -29.07 3.07
CA GLU A 107 1.89 -29.59 3.37
C GLU A 107 1.45 -29.03 4.72
N ALA A 108 0.20 -28.59 4.81
CA ALA A 108 -0.33 -27.86 5.97
C ALA A 108 -1.58 -28.52 6.56
N THR A 109 -1.83 -28.31 7.85
CA THR A 109 -3.06 -28.74 8.53
C THR A 109 -3.41 -27.75 9.63
N ILE A 110 -4.69 -27.48 9.83
CA ILE A 110 -5.18 -26.63 10.92
C ILE A 110 -5.26 -27.48 12.20
N GLU A 111 -4.66 -27.01 13.31
CA GLU A 111 -4.76 -27.67 14.62
C GLU A 111 -5.91 -27.10 15.46
N ASP A 112 -5.99 -25.79 15.68
CA ASP A 112 -6.89 -25.21 16.69
C ASP A 112 -7.47 -23.82 16.38
N GLY A 113 -7.75 -23.51 15.10
CA GLY A 113 -8.31 -22.21 14.69
C GLY A 113 -7.28 -21.07 14.64
N LYS A 114 -6.12 -21.25 15.28
CA LYS A 114 -4.99 -20.32 15.25
C LYS A 114 -3.73 -20.95 14.66
N ARG A 115 -3.48 -22.21 15.00
CA ARG A 115 -2.27 -22.91 14.62
C ARG A 115 -2.38 -23.65 13.30
N ILE A 116 -1.37 -23.46 12.47
CA ILE A 116 -1.11 -24.22 11.25
C ILE A 116 0.11 -25.10 11.50
N LEU A 117 -0.09 -26.42 11.47
CA LEU A 117 1.00 -27.39 11.39
C LEU A 117 1.46 -27.47 9.95
N PHE A 118 2.77 -27.59 9.72
CA PHE A 118 3.30 -27.75 8.37
C PHE A 118 4.47 -28.74 8.32
N ARG A 119 4.67 -29.35 7.14
CA ARG A 119 5.82 -30.21 6.83
C ARG A 119 6.35 -29.88 5.43
N PHE A 120 7.58 -29.39 5.35
CA PHE A 120 8.22 -29.12 4.06
C PHE A 120 8.41 -30.42 3.26
N ASP A 121 7.99 -30.41 2.00
CA ASP A 121 8.05 -31.59 1.13
C ASP A 121 8.60 -31.30 -0.26
N ARG A 122 8.60 -30.03 -0.71
CA ARG A 122 9.05 -29.62 -2.04
C ARG A 122 9.80 -28.30 -2.00
N ALA A 123 10.80 -28.15 -2.87
CA ALA A 123 11.37 -26.86 -3.16
C ALA A 123 11.95 -26.82 -4.57
N ALA A 124 11.80 -25.68 -5.25
CA ALA A 124 12.32 -25.48 -6.59
C ALA A 124 12.59 -24.00 -6.87
N PHE A 125 13.67 -23.75 -7.62
CA PHE A 125 13.87 -22.47 -8.27
C PHE A 125 13.03 -22.41 -9.54
N ASN A 126 12.36 -21.28 -9.71
CA ASN A 126 11.63 -20.91 -10.90
C ASN A 126 12.31 -19.69 -11.51
N PHE A 127 13.17 -19.92 -12.50
CA PHE A 127 13.91 -18.87 -13.20
C PHE A 127 13.13 -18.42 -14.44
N LYS A 128 12.91 -17.12 -14.60
CA LYS A 128 12.14 -16.57 -15.73
C LYS A 128 12.80 -16.80 -17.09
N PHE A 129 14.12 -17.00 -17.10
CA PHE A 129 14.92 -17.26 -18.29
C PHE A 129 15.03 -18.76 -18.65
N LEU A 130 14.45 -19.67 -17.86
CA LEU A 130 14.42 -21.10 -18.16
C LEU A 130 12.98 -21.59 -18.38
N PRO A 131 12.74 -22.51 -19.34
CA PRO A 131 11.41 -23.07 -19.57
C PRO A 131 11.02 -24.16 -18.57
N PHE A 132 11.88 -24.48 -17.60
CA PHE A 132 11.65 -25.52 -16.59
C PHE A 132 12.08 -25.07 -15.19
N LYS A 133 11.51 -25.71 -14.16
CA LYS A 133 11.89 -25.49 -12.75
C LYS A 133 13.16 -26.28 -12.41
N VAL A 134 14.07 -25.66 -11.66
CA VAL A 134 15.29 -26.33 -11.16
C VAL A 134 15.02 -26.82 -9.73
N PRO A 135 15.09 -28.12 -9.44
CA PRO A 135 14.83 -28.63 -8.10
C PRO A 135 15.85 -28.08 -7.09
N TYR A 136 15.38 -27.68 -5.91
CA TYR A 136 16.27 -27.28 -4.82
C TYR A 136 16.83 -28.54 -4.14
N PRO A 137 18.16 -28.68 -3.96
CA PRO A 137 18.78 -29.94 -3.54
C PRO A 137 18.66 -30.17 -2.02
N VAL A 138 17.43 -30.18 -1.51
CA VAL A 138 17.12 -30.53 -0.11
C VAL A 138 16.34 -31.83 -0.07
N PRO A 139 16.88 -32.89 0.56
CA PRO A 139 16.21 -34.18 0.66
C PRO A 139 15.20 -34.15 1.82
N PHE A 140 14.05 -33.48 1.64
CA PHE A 140 13.04 -33.30 2.70
C PHE A 140 12.61 -34.62 3.37
N ARG A 141 12.60 -35.73 2.62
CA ARG A 141 12.29 -37.07 3.14
C ARG A 141 13.29 -37.57 4.20
N LEU A 142 14.54 -37.09 4.18
CA LEU A 142 15.58 -37.47 5.13
C LEU A 142 15.63 -36.56 6.37
N LEU A 143 14.93 -35.42 6.35
CA LEU A 143 14.93 -34.44 7.44
C LEU A 143 14.03 -34.83 8.61
N GLY A 144 13.13 -35.80 8.44
CA GLY A 144 12.25 -36.28 9.51
C GLY A 144 11.49 -35.14 10.19
N ASP A 145 11.68 -34.98 11.50
CA ASP A 145 11.03 -33.93 12.30
C ASP A 145 11.59 -32.53 12.06
N GLU A 146 12.78 -32.38 11.47
CA GLU A 146 13.35 -31.07 11.15
C GLU A 146 12.59 -30.35 10.02
N ALA A 147 11.88 -31.12 9.17
CA ALA A 147 11.01 -30.56 8.14
C ALA A 147 9.65 -30.10 8.69
N LYS A 148 9.33 -30.43 9.95
CA LYS A 148 8.06 -30.09 10.59
C LYS A 148 8.16 -28.78 11.36
N GLY A 149 7.05 -28.06 11.43
CA GLY A 149 6.92 -26.87 12.26
C GLY A 149 5.48 -26.46 12.43
N TRP A 150 5.30 -25.34 13.13
CA TRP A 150 3.99 -24.72 13.32
C TRP A 150 4.07 -23.20 13.21
N LEU A 151 2.95 -22.61 12.82
CA LEU A 151 2.71 -21.17 12.81
C LEU A 151 1.42 -20.87 13.57
N ASP A 152 1.52 -20.12 14.65
CA ASP A 152 0.36 -19.58 15.36
C ASP A 152 0.01 -18.23 14.75
N THR A 153 -1.17 -18.11 14.15
CA THR A 153 -1.68 -16.81 13.71
C THR A 153 -2.30 -16.10 14.92
N THR A 154 -1.51 -15.25 15.57
CA THR A 154 -1.91 -14.53 16.78
C THR A 154 -2.75 -13.29 16.49
N TYR A 155 -2.62 -12.74 15.28
CA TYR A 155 -3.45 -11.66 14.79
C TYR A 155 -3.68 -11.79 13.29
N LEU A 156 -4.94 -11.66 12.88
CA LEU A 156 -5.34 -11.42 11.50
C LEU A 156 -6.29 -10.23 11.52
N SER A 157 -5.96 -9.17 10.79
CA SER A 157 -6.83 -8.00 10.72
C SER A 157 -8.20 -8.38 10.16
N ARG A 158 -9.26 -7.71 10.63
CA ARG A 158 -10.64 -7.96 10.16
C ARG A 158 -10.80 -7.73 8.64
N THR A 159 -9.92 -6.95 8.05
CA THR A 159 -9.84 -6.68 6.60
C THR A 159 -8.94 -7.64 5.84
N GLY A 160 -8.21 -8.55 6.52
CA GLY A 160 -7.33 -9.54 5.89
C GLY A 160 -6.09 -8.96 5.20
N ASN A 161 -5.59 -7.81 5.68
CA ASN A 161 -4.44 -7.11 5.09
C ASN A 161 -3.16 -7.16 5.93
N ILE A 162 -3.26 -7.41 7.24
CA ILE A 162 -2.12 -7.58 8.15
C ILE A 162 -2.32 -8.89 8.92
N ARG A 163 -1.25 -9.67 9.00
CA ARG A 163 -1.19 -10.92 9.76
C ARG A 163 0.09 -10.96 10.59
N ILE A 164 -0.07 -11.35 11.84
CA ILE A 164 1.06 -11.63 12.74
C ILE A 164 1.03 -13.12 13.02
N SER A 165 2.18 -13.76 12.83
CA SER A 165 2.37 -15.17 13.13
C SER A 165 3.59 -15.40 14.03
N ARG A 166 3.47 -16.33 14.97
CA ARG A 166 4.57 -16.81 15.81
C ARG A 166 4.96 -18.21 15.34
N GLY A 167 6.24 -18.46 15.07
CA GLY A 167 6.76 -19.75 14.63
C GLY A 167 7.34 -20.59 15.76
N ASN A 168 7.44 -21.90 15.54
CA ASN A 168 7.96 -22.89 16.49
C ASN A 168 9.35 -22.61 17.09
N LYS A 169 10.16 -21.75 16.47
CA LYS A 169 11.47 -21.34 16.97
C LYS A 169 11.44 -20.04 17.77
N GLY A 170 10.26 -19.50 18.10
CA GLY A 170 10.08 -18.21 18.76
C GLY A 170 10.23 -17.02 17.80
N THR A 171 10.10 -17.24 16.50
CA THR A 171 10.19 -16.16 15.48
C THR A 171 8.84 -15.47 15.34
N THR A 172 8.83 -14.14 15.40
CA THR A 172 7.67 -13.32 15.02
C THR A 172 7.77 -13.00 13.53
N PHE A 173 6.64 -13.11 12.82
CA PHE A 173 6.50 -12.68 11.44
C PHE A 173 5.35 -11.69 11.37
N VAL A 174 5.63 -10.48 10.90
CA VAL A 174 4.58 -9.53 10.52
C VAL A 174 4.52 -9.54 9.00
N LEU A 175 3.37 -9.91 8.49
CA LEU A 175 3.14 -10.03 7.06
C LEU A 175 1.99 -9.15 6.61
N GLN A 176 2.13 -8.62 5.40
CA GLN A 176 1.14 -7.81 4.73
C GLN A 176 0.76 -8.51 3.43
N LYS A 177 -0.53 -8.75 3.22
CA LYS A 177 -1.01 -9.28 1.94
C LYS A 177 -0.84 -8.17 0.89
N SER A 178 -0.08 -8.45 -0.17
CA SER A 178 0.19 -7.46 -1.22
C SER A 178 -1.08 -7.03 -1.94
N ALA A 179 -1.18 -5.80 -2.39
CA ALA A 179 -1.44 -4.65 -1.54
C ALA A 179 -2.83 -4.17 -1.98
N ASP A 180 -3.59 -3.55 -1.08
CA ASP A 180 -4.66 -2.67 -1.55
C ASP A 180 -4.02 -1.72 -2.58
N GLN A 181 -4.43 -1.74 -3.84
CA GLN A 181 -3.82 -0.90 -4.90
C GLN A 181 -3.85 0.59 -4.48
N ARG A 182 -4.78 0.95 -3.59
CA ARG A 182 -4.79 2.20 -2.84
C ARG A 182 -3.52 2.42 -2.00
N GLN A 183 -3.08 1.44 -1.22
CA GLN A 183 -1.83 1.53 -0.46
C GLN A 183 -0.60 1.63 -1.36
N MET A 184 -0.58 0.94 -2.51
CA MET A 184 0.52 1.10 -3.47
C MET A 184 0.58 2.53 -4.01
N LEU A 185 -0.59 3.09 -4.37
CA LEU A 185 -0.69 4.49 -4.77
C LEU A 185 -0.23 5.45 -3.67
N LEU A 186 -0.69 5.26 -2.42
CA LEU A 186 -0.30 6.11 -1.29
C LEU A 186 1.21 6.02 -0.99
N SER A 187 1.80 4.82 -1.09
CA SER A 187 3.24 4.62 -0.93
C SER A 187 4.04 5.30 -2.05
N ALA A 188 3.58 5.20 -3.31
CA ALA A 188 4.21 5.88 -4.44
C ALA A 188 4.16 7.41 -4.26
N ILE A 189 3.01 7.95 -3.82
CA ILE A 189 2.86 9.37 -3.50
C ILE A 189 3.82 9.79 -2.40
N SER A 190 3.90 9.01 -1.31
CA SER A 190 4.82 9.30 -0.20
C SER A 190 6.29 9.22 -0.60
N ALA A 191 6.65 8.31 -1.51
CA ALA A 191 8.01 8.15 -2.01
C ALA A 191 8.38 9.18 -3.10
N GLY A 192 7.39 9.87 -3.67
CA GLY A 192 7.59 10.83 -4.76
C GLY A 192 8.00 10.19 -6.09
N THR A 193 7.81 8.88 -6.26
CA THR A 193 8.23 8.12 -7.46
C THR A 193 7.22 7.02 -7.78
N GLY A 194 7.07 6.70 -9.07
CA GLY A 194 6.15 5.63 -9.54
C GLY A 194 4.66 5.95 -9.40
N VAL A 195 4.28 7.22 -9.23
CA VAL A 195 2.88 7.62 -8.93
C VAL A 195 1.97 7.40 -10.15
N LYS A 196 2.45 7.70 -11.36
CA LYS A 196 1.64 7.59 -12.58
C LYS A 196 1.27 6.13 -12.87
N GLU A 197 2.24 5.23 -12.69
CA GLU A 197 2.09 3.78 -12.84
C GLU A 197 1.10 3.24 -11.81
N ALA A 198 1.23 3.64 -10.54
CA ALA A 198 0.30 3.22 -9.48
C ALA A 198 -1.14 3.73 -9.70
N ILE A 199 -1.29 4.92 -10.30
CA ILE A 199 -2.60 5.44 -10.74
C ILE A 199 -3.20 4.53 -11.82
N ASP A 200 -2.41 4.21 -12.85
CA ASP A 200 -2.88 3.44 -13.99
C ASP A 200 -3.25 2.00 -13.57
N ASP A 201 -2.49 1.40 -12.65
CA ASP A 201 -2.79 0.10 -12.04
C ASP A 201 -4.12 0.12 -11.27
N LEU A 202 -4.34 1.14 -10.42
CA LEU A 202 -5.56 1.27 -9.62
C LEU A 202 -6.78 1.56 -10.50
N ALA A 203 -6.67 2.46 -11.47
CA ALA A 203 -7.76 2.79 -12.39
C ALA A 203 -8.15 1.58 -13.25
N SER A 204 -7.18 0.82 -13.75
CA SER A 204 -7.43 -0.36 -14.60
C SER A 204 -8.12 -1.51 -13.86
N SER A 205 -7.91 -1.61 -12.55
CA SER A 205 -8.44 -2.68 -11.70
C SER A 205 -9.95 -2.63 -11.46
N ARG A 206 -10.58 -1.46 -11.60
CA ARG A 206 -11.99 -1.22 -11.26
C ARG A 206 -12.76 -0.60 -12.42
N GLN A 207 -12.54 -1.11 -13.63
CA GLN A 207 -13.38 -0.77 -14.78
C GLN A 207 -14.86 -1.02 -14.45
N GLY A 208 -15.71 0.02 -14.61
CA GLY A 208 -17.17 -0.11 -14.55
C GLY A 208 -17.91 0.63 -13.43
N ILE A 209 -17.22 1.39 -12.55
CA ILE A 209 -17.93 2.29 -11.62
C ILE A 209 -18.27 3.58 -12.37
N GLU A 210 -19.56 3.79 -12.62
CA GLU A 210 -20.08 5.04 -13.15
C GLU A 210 -20.14 6.09 -12.04
N ALA A 211 -19.45 7.22 -12.23
CA ALA A 211 -19.47 8.32 -11.29
C ALA A 211 -20.74 9.16 -11.49
N ASP A 212 -21.27 9.72 -10.41
CA ASP A 212 -22.38 10.66 -10.41
C ASP A 212 -22.15 11.73 -9.33
N LEU A 213 -23.08 12.68 -9.20
CA LEU A 213 -22.95 13.74 -8.20
C LEU A 213 -22.98 13.20 -6.76
N ASN A 214 -23.68 12.09 -6.51
CA ASN A 214 -23.77 11.47 -5.19
C ASN A 214 -22.49 10.74 -4.78
N THR A 215 -21.76 10.17 -5.74
CA THR A 215 -20.45 9.55 -5.47
C THR A 215 -19.37 10.61 -5.29
N LEU A 216 -19.46 11.72 -6.01
CA LEU A 216 -18.57 12.87 -5.89
C LEU A 216 -18.79 13.71 -4.63
N ALA A 217 -20.01 13.74 -4.09
CA ALA A 217 -20.32 14.52 -2.90
C ALA A 217 -19.41 14.16 -1.71
N GLY A 218 -18.86 15.19 -1.07
CA GLY A 218 -17.94 15.06 0.06
C GLY A 218 -16.83 16.11 0.06
N GLU A 219 -15.98 16.03 1.08
CA GLU A 219 -14.77 16.84 1.21
C GLU A 219 -13.54 16.04 0.80
N TRP A 220 -12.77 16.59 -0.13
CA TRP A 220 -11.67 15.93 -0.82
C TRP A 220 -10.37 16.72 -0.65
N GLN A 221 -9.42 16.18 0.11
CA GLN A 221 -8.07 16.72 0.22
C GLN A 221 -7.22 16.23 -0.95
N LEU A 222 -6.62 17.13 -1.71
CA LEU A 222 -5.63 16.76 -2.73
C LEU A 222 -4.39 16.17 -2.05
N LEU A 223 -3.99 14.97 -2.48
CA LEU A 223 -2.75 14.30 -2.07
C LEU A 223 -1.63 14.45 -3.09
N TRP A 224 -1.98 14.47 -4.37
CA TRP A 224 -1.01 14.52 -5.46
C TRP A 224 -1.63 15.10 -6.74
N SER A 225 -0.82 15.84 -7.51
CA SER A 225 -1.16 16.33 -8.85
C SER A 225 0.03 16.12 -9.79
N SER A 226 -0.22 15.81 -11.06
CA SER A 226 0.82 15.86 -12.08
C SER A 226 1.23 17.32 -12.33
N GLU A 227 2.55 17.57 -12.38
CA GLU A 227 3.26 18.83 -12.67
C GLU A 227 2.39 20.09 -12.80
N THR A 228 2.56 21.02 -11.85
CA THR A 228 1.89 22.34 -11.81
C THR A 228 2.90 23.50 -11.77
N GLU A 229 4.14 23.28 -12.22
CA GLU A 229 5.19 24.30 -12.13
C GLU A 229 4.85 25.50 -13.02
N GLY A 230 4.88 26.70 -12.44
CA GLY A 230 4.63 27.96 -13.15
C GLY A 230 3.16 28.40 -13.22
N GLU A 231 2.21 27.64 -12.66
CA GLU A 231 0.81 28.06 -12.67
C GLU A 231 0.50 29.20 -11.68
N SER A 232 -0.40 30.11 -12.07
CA SER A 232 -0.89 31.17 -11.19
C SER A 232 -1.80 30.62 -10.09
N TRP A 233 -1.85 31.30 -8.95
CA TRP A 233 -2.72 30.89 -7.84
C TRP A 233 -4.21 30.93 -8.18
N SER A 234 -4.63 31.79 -9.12
CA SER A 234 -6.00 31.78 -9.62
C SER A 234 -6.32 30.52 -10.43
N SER A 235 -5.40 30.07 -11.30
CA SER A 235 -5.52 28.80 -12.04
C SER A 235 -5.56 27.60 -11.10
N VAL A 236 -4.64 27.58 -10.13
CA VAL A 236 -4.57 26.51 -9.12
C VAL A 236 -5.85 26.41 -8.30
N ALA A 237 -6.41 27.54 -7.88
CA ALA A 237 -7.64 27.57 -7.10
C ALA A 237 -8.88 27.22 -7.94
N SER A 238 -8.96 27.65 -9.20
CA SER A 238 -10.10 27.36 -10.07
C SER A 238 -10.12 25.89 -10.50
N ALA A 239 -8.99 25.35 -10.94
CA ALA A 239 -8.88 23.94 -11.35
C ALA A 239 -8.85 22.94 -10.17
N GLY A 240 -8.76 23.42 -8.92
CA GLY A 240 -8.69 22.56 -7.73
C GLY A 240 -7.36 21.80 -7.62
N LEU A 241 -6.26 22.40 -8.11
CA LEU A 241 -4.94 21.77 -8.19
C LEU A 241 -4.17 21.82 -6.88
N LYS A 242 -4.73 22.41 -5.81
CA LYS A 242 -4.21 22.37 -4.44
C LYS A 242 -5.34 22.39 -3.41
N GLY A 243 -5.03 21.95 -2.20
CA GLY A 243 -5.89 22.13 -1.03
C GLY A 243 -7.08 21.17 -0.99
N VAL A 244 -8.22 21.67 -0.53
CA VAL A 244 -9.46 20.91 -0.33
C VAL A 244 -10.48 21.30 -1.38
N GLN A 245 -11.14 20.30 -1.96
CA GLN A 245 -12.31 20.48 -2.82
C GLN A 245 -13.54 19.91 -2.13
N ILE A 246 -14.58 20.72 -2.01
CA ILE A 246 -15.86 20.35 -1.41
C ILE A 246 -16.87 20.27 -2.54
N MET A 247 -17.56 19.12 -2.63
CA MET A 247 -18.60 18.87 -3.63
C MET A 247 -19.90 18.49 -2.93
N LYS A 248 -21.01 19.07 -3.38
CA LYS A 248 -22.36 18.77 -2.89
C LYS A 248 -23.16 17.96 -3.89
N GLU A 249 -24.18 17.26 -3.41
CA GLU A 249 -25.08 16.44 -4.24
C GLU A 249 -25.88 17.27 -5.25
N ASP A 250 -26.11 18.56 -4.96
CA ASP A 250 -26.76 19.53 -5.85
C ASP A 250 -25.83 20.09 -6.94
N GLY A 251 -24.56 19.64 -6.98
CA GLY A 251 -23.57 20.08 -7.95
C GLY A 251 -22.78 21.31 -7.55
N GLN A 252 -22.97 21.90 -6.36
CA GLN A 252 -22.11 23.00 -5.92
C GLN A 252 -20.68 22.51 -5.63
N VAL A 253 -19.68 23.27 -6.09
CA VAL A 253 -18.26 22.99 -5.85
C VAL A 253 -17.58 24.19 -5.18
N LYS A 254 -16.70 23.91 -4.23
CA LYS A 254 -15.83 24.89 -3.60
C LYS A 254 -14.42 24.36 -3.45
N ASN A 255 -13.45 25.08 -3.99
CA ASN A 255 -12.03 24.84 -3.79
C ASN A 255 -11.49 25.78 -2.71
N LEU A 256 -10.70 25.25 -1.79
CA LEU A 256 -10.11 25.96 -0.67
C LEU A 256 -8.60 25.68 -0.60
N VAL A 257 -7.79 26.72 -0.71
CA VAL A 257 -6.33 26.63 -0.64
C VAL A 257 -5.81 27.55 0.46
N LYS A 258 -4.88 27.04 1.26
CA LYS A 258 -4.21 27.81 2.33
C LYS A 258 -2.71 27.83 2.06
N PRO A 259 -2.21 28.76 1.22
CA PRO A 259 -0.81 28.76 0.84
C PRO A 259 0.11 29.19 1.99
N LEU A 260 -0.37 30.04 2.90
CA LEU A 260 0.36 30.58 4.04
C LEU A 260 -0.58 30.76 5.24
N PRO A 261 -0.06 30.78 6.49
CA PRO A 261 -0.86 31.07 7.67
C PRO A 261 -1.63 32.40 7.54
N GLY A 262 -2.93 32.39 7.81
CA GLY A 262 -3.79 33.58 7.77
C GLY A 262 -4.26 34.02 6.38
N VAL A 263 -3.90 33.28 5.31
CA VAL A 263 -4.36 33.55 3.94
C VAL A 263 -5.14 32.35 3.40
N ASN A 264 -6.39 32.58 2.98
CA ASN A 264 -7.24 31.58 2.34
C ASN A 264 -7.61 32.02 0.93
N PHE A 265 -7.43 31.14 -0.04
CA PHE A 265 -7.98 31.29 -1.37
C PHE A 265 -9.21 30.40 -1.46
N ASN A 266 -10.32 30.96 -1.91
CA ASN A 266 -11.53 30.22 -2.19
C ASN A 266 -11.96 30.46 -3.63
N ALA A 267 -12.48 29.41 -4.26
CA ALA A 267 -13.12 29.48 -5.56
C ALA A 267 -14.40 28.64 -5.51
N SER A 268 -15.48 29.17 -6.06
CA SER A 268 -16.82 28.56 -6.00
C SER A 268 -17.46 28.49 -7.37
N GLY A 269 -18.22 27.42 -7.57
CA GLY A 269 -18.70 27.03 -8.88
C GLY A 269 -19.71 25.89 -8.83
N ASN A 270 -19.95 25.30 -9.98
CA ASN A 270 -20.87 24.19 -10.15
C ASN A 270 -20.24 23.09 -11.01
N ILE A 271 -20.66 21.85 -10.78
CA ILE A 271 -20.31 20.68 -11.57
C ILE A 271 -21.57 20.00 -12.08
N CYS A 272 -21.58 19.63 -13.36
CA CYS A 272 -22.67 18.87 -13.96
C CYS A 272 -22.13 17.67 -14.74
N LYS A 273 -22.85 16.56 -14.67
CA LYS A 273 -22.50 15.33 -15.38
C LYS A 273 -22.86 15.46 -16.87
N ASN A 274 -21.97 15.03 -17.75
CA ASN A 274 -22.25 14.92 -19.17
C ASN A 274 -23.12 13.68 -19.47
N ARG A 275 -23.79 13.65 -20.63
CA ARG A 275 -24.83 12.63 -20.92
C ARG A 275 -24.34 11.19 -20.81
N ASP A 276 -23.07 10.92 -21.08
CA ASP A 276 -22.50 9.57 -21.07
C ASP A 276 -21.12 9.52 -20.38
N GLY A 277 -20.94 8.50 -19.53
CA GLY A 277 -19.67 8.15 -18.91
C GLY A 277 -19.30 9.00 -17.68
N ASN A 278 -18.00 9.04 -17.40
CA ASN A 278 -17.42 9.66 -16.20
C ASN A 278 -16.94 11.10 -16.41
N ASN A 279 -17.52 11.80 -17.40
CA ASN A 279 -17.15 13.16 -17.74
C ASN A 279 -18.10 14.19 -17.11
N PHE A 280 -17.53 15.26 -16.58
CA PHE A 280 -18.23 16.34 -15.92
C PHE A 280 -17.71 17.68 -16.42
N ASN A 281 -18.59 18.66 -16.53
CA ASN A 281 -18.20 20.05 -16.75
C ASN A 281 -18.18 20.76 -15.40
N LEU A 282 -17.03 21.35 -15.06
CA LEU A 282 -16.81 22.14 -13.87
C LEU A 282 -16.68 23.61 -14.27
N SER A 283 -17.58 24.44 -13.75
CA SER A 283 -17.62 25.88 -13.97
C SER A 283 -17.29 26.59 -12.66
N ILE A 284 -16.25 27.41 -12.64
CA ILE A 284 -15.90 28.28 -11.51
C ILE A 284 -16.28 29.72 -11.89
N ASN A 285 -17.10 30.35 -11.05
CA ASN A 285 -17.68 31.66 -11.34
C ASN A 285 -17.17 32.75 -10.40
N GLU A 286 -16.76 32.35 -9.20
CA GLU A 286 -16.36 33.26 -8.13
C GLU A 286 -15.04 32.80 -7.51
N GLY A 287 -14.20 33.76 -7.17
CA GLY A 287 -12.98 33.54 -6.39
C GLY A 287 -12.77 34.68 -5.42
N ALA A 288 -12.17 34.39 -4.27
CA ALA A 288 -11.72 35.40 -3.33
C ALA A 288 -10.47 34.99 -2.56
N ILE A 289 -9.68 36.00 -2.21
CA ILE A 289 -8.57 35.90 -1.27
C ILE A 289 -9.05 36.49 0.05
N GLN A 290 -8.93 35.73 1.12
CA GLN A 290 -9.15 36.20 2.48
C GLN A 290 -7.79 36.30 3.18
N ALA A 291 -7.48 37.48 3.71
CA ALA A 291 -6.26 37.72 4.48
C ALA A 291 -6.65 38.43 5.79
N GLY A 292 -6.51 37.73 6.92
CA GLY A 292 -7.05 38.20 8.20
C GLY A 292 -8.58 38.37 8.14
N GLY A 293 -9.09 39.55 8.51
CA GLY A 293 -10.52 39.88 8.46
C GLY A 293 -11.01 40.47 7.13
N LEU A 294 -10.13 40.64 6.13
CA LEU A 294 -10.45 41.26 4.85
C LEU A 294 -10.62 40.22 3.75
N GLN A 295 -11.58 40.45 2.84
CA GLN A 295 -11.85 39.60 1.68
C GLN A 295 -11.73 40.44 0.40
N PHE A 296 -10.96 39.94 -0.56
CA PHE A 296 -10.72 40.57 -1.85
C PHE A 296 -11.16 39.63 -2.97
N PRO A 297 -11.88 40.12 -4.00
CA PRO A 297 -12.25 39.30 -5.14
C PRO A 297 -10.99 38.86 -5.90
N LEU A 298 -11.01 37.61 -6.38
CA LEU A 298 -9.99 37.02 -7.22
C LEU A 298 -10.63 36.62 -8.54
N ASP A 299 -9.99 36.98 -9.66
CA ASP A 299 -10.40 36.47 -10.96
C ASP A 299 -9.99 35.00 -11.10
N ALA A 300 -10.87 34.12 -10.62
CA ALA A 300 -10.69 32.66 -10.62
C ALA A 300 -11.68 31.97 -11.58
N ARG A 301 -12.25 32.70 -12.54
CA ARG A 301 -13.23 32.13 -13.47
C ARG A 301 -12.58 31.09 -14.37
N GLY A 302 -13.26 29.97 -14.60
CA GLY A 302 -12.74 28.92 -15.45
C GLY A 302 -13.77 27.83 -15.74
N GLU A 303 -13.69 27.27 -16.94
CA GLU A 303 -14.48 26.11 -17.37
C GLU A 303 -13.52 24.95 -17.61
N PHE A 304 -13.82 23.80 -17.01
CA PHE A 304 -12.95 22.63 -17.01
C PHE A 304 -13.74 21.38 -17.37
N VAL A 305 -13.12 20.49 -18.13
CA VAL A 305 -13.62 19.12 -18.28
C VAL A 305 -12.90 18.25 -17.25
N MET A 306 -13.69 17.60 -16.39
CA MET A 306 -13.22 16.65 -15.41
C MET A 306 -13.66 15.24 -15.80
N GLU A 307 -12.69 14.35 -15.99
CA GLU A 307 -12.93 12.93 -16.17
C GLU A 307 -12.62 12.18 -14.87
N ILE A 308 -13.54 11.37 -14.37
CA ILE A 308 -13.31 10.50 -13.21
C ILE A 308 -12.74 9.16 -13.68
N LEU A 309 -11.45 8.95 -13.39
CA LEU A 309 -10.73 7.73 -13.72
C LEU A 309 -10.98 6.63 -12.67
N TYR A 310 -11.19 7.03 -11.41
CA TYR A 310 -11.47 6.12 -10.30
C TYR A 310 -12.18 6.87 -9.17
N ILE A 311 -13.14 6.23 -8.52
CA ILE A 311 -13.72 6.76 -7.28
C ILE A 311 -14.22 5.64 -6.36
N ASP A 312 -13.99 5.81 -5.07
CA ASP A 312 -14.65 5.07 -4.01
C ASP A 312 -14.94 5.97 -2.78
N ASN A 313 -15.21 5.37 -1.63
CA ASN A 313 -15.49 6.09 -0.39
C ASN A 313 -14.25 6.74 0.27
N LYS A 314 -13.05 6.55 -0.26
CA LYS A 314 -11.79 7.03 0.30
C LYS A 314 -10.96 7.83 -0.70
N ILE A 315 -10.84 7.39 -1.94
CA ILE A 315 -9.98 8.01 -2.96
C ILE A 315 -10.77 8.32 -4.22
N ARG A 316 -10.42 9.45 -4.84
CA ARG A 316 -10.84 9.81 -6.20
C ARG A 316 -9.60 10.12 -7.03
N ILE A 317 -9.55 9.56 -8.23
CA ILE A 317 -8.59 9.92 -9.27
C ILE A 317 -9.36 10.60 -10.39
N SER A 318 -8.94 11.81 -10.74
CA SER A 318 -9.56 12.61 -11.79
C SER A 318 -8.51 13.16 -12.75
N ASN A 319 -8.89 13.32 -14.00
CA ASN A 319 -8.15 14.10 -14.99
C ASN A 319 -8.88 15.43 -15.20
N VAL A 320 -8.20 16.55 -14.95
CA VAL A 320 -8.74 17.91 -15.13
C VAL A 320 -7.78 18.67 -16.02
N ASN A 321 -8.20 19.04 -17.23
CA ASN A 321 -7.36 19.75 -18.21
C ASN A 321 -5.94 19.17 -18.35
N GLN A 322 -5.84 17.85 -18.55
CA GLN A 322 -4.56 17.11 -18.69
C GLN A 322 -3.76 16.91 -17.40
N HIS A 323 -4.24 17.42 -16.25
CA HIS A 323 -3.65 17.14 -14.95
C HIS A 323 -4.34 15.93 -14.29
N LYS A 324 -3.56 14.89 -13.99
CA LYS A 324 -4.02 13.79 -13.12
C LYS A 324 -3.94 14.23 -11.67
N LEU A 325 -5.04 14.06 -10.94
CA LEU A 325 -5.19 14.45 -9.54
C LEU A 325 -5.60 13.25 -8.70
N VAL A 326 -4.99 13.09 -7.53
CA VAL A 326 -5.39 12.10 -6.52
C VAL A 326 -5.89 12.82 -5.29
N HIS A 327 -7.14 12.54 -4.92
CA HIS A 327 -7.79 13.11 -3.76
C HIS A 327 -8.14 12.04 -2.73
N LEU A 328 -8.03 12.40 -1.44
CA LEU A 328 -8.47 11.63 -0.29
C LEU A 328 -9.71 12.25 0.32
N ARG A 329 -10.73 11.43 0.61
CA ARG A 329 -11.94 11.86 1.30
C ARG A 329 -11.63 12.08 2.80
N ILE A 330 -11.91 13.26 3.32
CA ILE A 330 -11.61 13.64 4.71
C ILE A 330 -12.85 13.74 5.62
N ALA A 331 -14.05 13.85 5.04
CA ALA A 331 -15.32 13.80 5.78
C ALA A 331 -16.31 12.87 5.05
N ASN A 332 -17.02 12.04 5.82
CA ASN A 332 -18.14 11.26 5.30
C ASN A 332 -19.37 12.15 5.08
N ARG A 333 -20.30 11.68 4.22
CA ARG A 333 -21.56 12.36 3.88
C ARG A 333 -22.18 13.03 5.11
N ILE A 334 -22.44 14.34 5.00
CA ILE A 334 -23.33 15.08 5.91
C ILE A 334 -24.74 14.58 5.69
#